data_AF-A0A540WIZ4-F1
#
_entry.id   AF-A0A540WIZ4-F1
#
_cell.length_a   1.000
_cell.length_b   1.000
_cell.length_c   1.000
_cell.angle_alpha   90.00
_cell.angle_beta   90.00
_cell.angle_gamma   90.00
#
_symmetry.space_group_name_H-M   'P 1'
#
loop_
_entity.id
_entity.type
_entity.pdbx_description
1 polymer ?
#
loop_
_entity_poly.entity_id
_entity_poly.type
_entity_poly.pdbx_seq_one_letter_code
_entity_poly.pdbx_strand_id
1 'polypeptide(L)'
;MIRGSQRSAVVLGLLLSVTAAAQQVLEYKDLGHRVLSTPADPFVFYVDGRQAQPAGNDLNLVVAASRAAAQTWQVSCSWPTFSFPQDGGVATTGSPMANVNDPTDRFNVVPVWVTSASDPRYTDTLNGGDRPSAARPLTFSGYVYQCDIFLNAVDFTWSTLTPTPAGQYDIQSVLTHEIGHCLGLGDSFEAIGAVMFFDIPRGESRRQLADYDRTALCRFYPKTGAVGSPCDTTACTTGLTCVTAPSTVSGADLKVCAKGCFGSTSGECPAPYVCRESTAVSGYTRACLPALPDGVTPVGRECTPGPRSCGNTNGDCIAPVAPPSGNGEFDRWDNGYCTETCSGSGSCPAGSECSNVAGQGSICLKDCTPGGSDCRPGYTCETRPEGDLCVPGCYGDLDCDSNSVCRTCDRVCVPKQTAGKQVGDACAANAECGTNQYCLFAEGGTQGVCAQQCSVSACACPGGTSCQVVNKDGERACVRACSTSSCPSTLRCGAVEQGSSACLPVCLSNQDCAPNMLCASGGTCYDPLARPDAGPCTLCNDGGTQPPPPVDAGPPQGSVHGPDGCGCTGAPVSAAAFLGGLVLLLLVAGRRRTWHKQ
;
A
#
# COMPACT_ATOMS: atom_id res chain seq x y z
N MET A 1 36.59 72.71 -6.02
CA MET A 1 35.66 73.56 -5.25
C MET A 1 34.35 72.80 -5.06
N ILE A 2 33.92 72.65 -3.79
CA ILE A 2 32.55 72.37 -3.28
C ILE A 2 31.89 71.05 -3.76
N ARG A 3 31.97 69.93 -3.03
CA ARG A 3 31.13 69.44 -1.89
C ARG A 3 29.71 68.94 -2.25
N GLY A 4 29.41 67.69 -1.88
CA GLY A 4 28.04 67.14 -1.64
C GLY A 4 27.88 65.66 -2.08
N SER A 5 28.22 64.66 -1.26
CA SER A 5 27.33 63.82 -0.39
C SER A 5 26.48 62.78 -1.16
N GLN A 6 26.87 61.49 -1.18
CA GLN A 6 26.37 60.39 -0.33
C GLN A 6 24.84 60.40 -0.05
N ARG A 7 24.10 59.34 -0.47
CA ARG A 7 23.59 58.22 0.35
C ARG A 7 22.51 57.39 -0.39
N SER A 8 22.69 56.07 -0.32
CA SER A 8 21.71 54.99 -0.11
C SER A 8 20.32 55.07 -0.78
N ALA A 9 20.04 54.13 -1.67
CA ALA A 9 18.68 53.66 -1.94
C ALA A 9 18.62 52.14 -1.68
N VAL A 10 17.93 51.80 -0.59
CA VAL A 10 17.57 50.46 -0.14
C VAL A 10 16.08 50.27 -0.51
N VAL A 11 15.72 49.02 -0.83
CA VAL A 11 14.35 48.46 -0.89
C VAL A 11 13.51 48.83 -2.14
N LEU A 12 13.22 47.84 -3.00
CA LEU A 12 11.92 47.15 -3.06
C LEU A 12 11.95 46.07 -4.16
N GLY A 13 12.52 44.92 -3.81
CA GLY A 13 12.17 43.67 -4.48
C GLY A 13 10.87 43.16 -3.86
N LEU A 14 9.83 42.99 -4.67
CA LEU A 14 8.65 42.19 -4.35
C LEU A 14 7.79 42.06 -5.61
N LEU A 15 7.23 40.85 -5.79
CA LEU A 15 6.19 40.44 -6.75
C LEU A 15 6.66 39.76 -8.05
N LEU A 16 7.33 38.61 -7.90
CA LEU A 16 7.15 37.45 -8.78
C LEU A 16 7.07 36.17 -7.93
N SER A 17 6.05 36.10 -7.07
CA SER A 17 5.60 34.83 -6.50
C SER A 17 4.41 34.36 -7.35
N VAL A 18 4.72 33.64 -8.42
CA VAL A 18 3.74 32.80 -9.10
C VAL A 18 3.29 31.78 -8.06
N THR A 19 2.01 31.79 -7.69
CA THR A 19 1.41 30.75 -6.88
C THR A 19 1.49 29.44 -7.66
N ALA A 20 2.56 28.68 -7.45
CA ALA A 20 2.50 27.24 -7.62
C ALA A 20 1.50 26.76 -6.58
N ALA A 21 0.26 26.49 -7.01
CA ALA A 21 -0.60 25.61 -6.27
C ALA A 21 0.19 24.30 -6.15
N ALA A 22 0.72 24.03 -4.96
CA ALA A 22 1.22 22.71 -4.64
C ALA A 22 0.01 21.77 -4.73
N GLN A 23 -0.19 21.15 -5.90
CA GLN A 23 -0.95 19.92 -5.97
C GLN A 23 -0.24 18.98 -5.00
N GLN A 24 -0.93 18.60 -3.92
CA GLN A 24 -0.52 17.43 -3.15
C GLN A 24 -0.39 16.30 -4.16
N VAL A 25 0.84 15.88 -4.42
CA VAL A 25 1.08 14.64 -5.16
C VAL A 25 0.60 13.57 -4.20
N LEU A 26 -0.59 13.01 -4.46
CA LEU A 26 -1.04 11.82 -3.75
C LEU A 26 0.09 10.80 -3.88
N GLU A 27 0.69 10.43 -2.75
CA GLU A 27 1.82 9.52 -2.75
C GLU A 27 1.32 8.13 -3.20
N TYR A 28 2.05 7.52 -4.12
CA TYR A 28 1.71 6.18 -4.60
C TYR A 28 2.36 5.16 -3.68
N LYS A 29 1.58 4.22 -3.15
CA LYS A 29 2.15 3.10 -2.41
C LYS A 29 2.90 2.18 -3.38
N ASP A 30 4.22 2.10 -3.20
CA ASP A 30 5.10 1.21 -3.96
C ASP A 30 5.26 -0.10 -3.20
N LEU A 31 4.87 -1.23 -3.82
CA LEU A 31 5.04 -2.56 -3.23
C LEU A 31 6.46 -3.12 -3.41
N GLY A 32 7.39 -2.35 -4.01
CA GLY A 32 8.80 -2.73 -4.13
C GLY A 32 9.09 -3.76 -5.23
N HIS A 33 8.07 -4.21 -5.97
CA HIS A 33 8.24 -5.15 -7.09
C HIS A 33 7.68 -4.66 -8.41
N ARG A 34 8.18 -5.22 -9.52
CA ARG A 34 7.74 -4.90 -10.89
C ARG A 34 7.68 -6.15 -11.75
N VAL A 35 6.76 -6.15 -12.70
CA VAL A 35 6.71 -7.14 -13.79
C VAL A 35 7.63 -6.67 -14.92
N LEU A 36 8.59 -7.52 -15.33
CA LEU A 36 9.31 -7.32 -16.58
C LEU A 36 8.64 -8.09 -17.71
N SER A 37 7.81 -7.41 -18.48
CA SER A 37 7.26 -7.92 -19.73
C SER A 37 7.32 -6.91 -20.86
N THR A 38 7.63 -7.38 -22.06
CA THR A 38 7.66 -6.54 -23.26
C THR A 38 6.67 -7.09 -24.28
N PRO A 39 6.37 -6.37 -25.37
CA PRO A 39 5.60 -6.93 -26.47
C PRO A 39 6.24 -8.20 -27.08
N ALA A 40 7.57 -8.33 -27.01
CA ALA A 40 8.29 -9.52 -27.48
C ALA A 40 8.29 -10.67 -26.46
N ASP A 41 8.07 -10.36 -25.18
CA ASP A 41 8.05 -11.31 -24.07
C ASP A 41 6.97 -10.90 -23.05
N PRO A 42 5.69 -11.13 -23.37
CA PRO A 42 4.59 -10.67 -22.53
C PRO A 42 4.45 -11.54 -21.28
N PHE A 43 3.97 -10.93 -20.19
CA PHE A 43 3.59 -11.67 -18.99
C PHE A 43 2.33 -12.48 -19.30
N VAL A 44 2.45 -13.81 -19.28
CA VAL A 44 1.41 -14.71 -19.76
C VAL A 44 0.46 -15.08 -18.63
N PHE A 45 -0.81 -14.75 -18.80
CA PHE A 45 -1.88 -15.13 -17.90
C PHE A 45 -2.69 -16.32 -18.43
N TYR A 46 -3.17 -17.13 -17.50
CA TYR A 46 -4.12 -18.21 -17.69
C TYR A 46 -5.37 -17.94 -16.86
N VAL A 47 -6.50 -18.51 -17.26
CA VAL A 47 -7.77 -18.43 -16.55
C VAL A 47 -8.10 -19.81 -16.00
N ASP A 48 -8.50 -19.89 -14.73
CA ASP A 48 -8.93 -21.16 -14.13
C ASP A 48 -10.20 -21.70 -14.82
N GLY A 49 -10.02 -22.77 -15.58
CA GLY A 49 -11.05 -23.47 -16.34
C GLY A 49 -11.52 -24.77 -15.74
N ARG A 50 -11.21 -25.04 -14.47
CA ARG A 50 -11.62 -26.31 -13.82
C ARG A 50 -13.14 -26.47 -13.74
N GLN A 51 -13.89 -25.38 -13.84
CA GLN A 51 -15.35 -25.37 -13.86
C GLN A 51 -15.85 -24.62 -15.10
N ALA A 52 -16.95 -25.10 -15.69
CA ALA A 52 -17.61 -24.40 -16.81
C ALA A 52 -18.40 -23.16 -16.36
N GLN A 53 -18.81 -23.15 -15.09
CA GLN A 53 -19.53 -22.04 -14.45
C GLN A 53 -18.88 -21.61 -13.13
N PRO A 54 -17.64 -21.10 -13.16
CA PRO A 54 -16.97 -20.66 -11.94
C PRO A 54 -17.76 -19.55 -11.23
N ALA A 55 -18.02 -19.75 -9.94
CA ALA A 55 -18.88 -18.85 -9.13
C ALA A 55 -20.23 -18.51 -9.78
N GLY A 56 -20.80 -19.43 -10.58
CA GLY A 56 -22.07 -19.24 -11.28
C GLY A 56 -22.01 -18.39 -12.55
N ASN A 57 -20.82 -18.01 -13.02
CA ASN A 57 -20.62 -17.21 -14.24
C ASN A 57 -20.14 -18.08 -15.39
N ASP A 58 -20.59 -17.83 -16.63
CA ASP A 58 -20.08 -18.55 -17.82
C ASP A 58 -18.57 -18.35 -17.98
N LEU A 59 -17.80 -19.44 -18.11
CA LEU A 59 -16.34 -19.37 -18.20
C LEU A 59 -15.86 -18.46 -19.34
N ASN A 60 -16.54 -18.41 -20.48
CA ASN A 60 -16.12 -17.53 -21.59
C ASN A 60 -16.25 -16.05 -21.22
N LEU A 61 -17.26 -15.70 -20.41
CA LEU A 61 -17.43 -14.33 -19.90
C LEU A 61 -16.36 -13.99 -18.87
N VAL A 62 -15.97 -14.95 -18.02
CA VAL A 62 -14.84 -14.78 -17.07
C VAL A 62 -13.53 -14.60 -17.83
N VAL A 63 -13.29 -15.38 -18.88
CA VAL A 63 -12.11 -15.21 -19.76
C VAL A 63 -12.10 -13.82 -20.40
N ALA A 64 -13.25 -13.36 -20.91
CA ALA A 64 -13.36 -12.02 -21.49
C ALA A 64 -13.09 -10.91 -20.45
N ALA A 65 -13.65 -11.03 -19.24
CA ALA A 65 -13.42 -10.07 -18.15
C ALA A 65 -11.94 -10.04 -17.71
N SER A 66 -11.30 -11.20 -17.61
CA SER A 66 -9.88 -11.32 -17.22
C SER A 66 -8.95 -10.69 -18.27
N ARG A 67 -9.23 -10.92 -19.56
CA ARG A 67 -8.51 -10.28 -20.67
C ARG A 67 -8.70 -8.76 -20.67
N ALA A 68 -9.93 -8.30 -20.46
CA ALA A 68 -10.22 -6.88 -20.40
C ALA A 68 -9.51 -6.20 -19.21
N ALA A 69 -9.45 -6.85 -18.05
CA ALA A 69 -8.71 -6.36 -16.89
C ALA A 69 -7.20 -6.19 -17.18
N ALA A 70 -6.57 -7.19 -17.80
CA ALA A 70 -5.16 -7.10 -18.19
C ALA A 70 -4.90 -6.03 -19.27
N GLN A 71 -5.85 -5.84 -20.20
CA GLN A 71 -5.76 -4.81 -21.25
C GLN A 71 -5.89 -3.40 -20.69
N THR A 72 -6.67 -3.19 -19.62
CA THR A 72 -6.83 -1.87 -18.97
C THR A 72 -5.49 -1.25 -18.54
N TRP A 73 -4.50 -2.08 -18.20
CA TRP A 73 -3.16 -1.65 -17.80
C TRP A 73 -2.20 -1.36 -18.99
N GLN A 74 -2.59 -1.67 -20.23
CA GLN A 74 -1.76 -1.45 -21.42
C GLN A 74 -1.94 -0.04 -21.97
N VAL A 75 -1.45 0.95 -21.24
CA VAL A 75 -1.55 2.37 -21.62
C VAL A 75 -0.34 2.87 -22.42
N SER A 76 -0.49 4.01 -23.08
CA SER A 76 0.53 4.53 -24.00
C SER A 76 1.84 4.95 -23.33
N CYS A 77 1.83 5.27 -22.03
CA CYS A 77 3.00 5.73 -21.28
C CYS A 77 3.81 4.61 -20.60
N SER A 78 3.24 3.40 -20.47
CA SER A 78 3.83 2.28 -19.73
C SER A 78 4.15 1.09 -20.64
N TRP A 79 5.23 0.39 -20.36
CA TRP A 79 5.72 -0.69 -21.22
C TRP A 79 5.27 -2.13 -20.88
N PRO A 80 4.80 -2.49 -19.66
CA PRO A 80 4.34 -3.84 -19.36
C PRO A 80 3.29 -4.32 -20.36
N THR A 81 3.49 -5.54 -20.84
CA THR A 81 2.60 -6.18 -21.79
C THR A 81 2.09 -7.49 -21.21
N PHE A 82 0.79 -7.73 -21.33
CA PHE A 82 0.15 -8.95 -20.89
C PHE A 82 -0.39 -9.70 -22.09
N SER A 83 -0.34 -11.03 -22.02
CA SER A 83 -0.93 -11.88 -23.04
C SER A 83 -1.64 -13.07 -22.41
N PHE A 84 -2.42 -13.75 -23.23
CA PHE A 84 -3.01 -15.04 -22.90
C PHE A 84 -2.71 -15.98 -24.07
N PRO A 85 -2.50 -17.27 -23.82
CA PRO A 85 -2.29 -18.27 -24.87
C PRO A 85 -3.37 -18.26 -25.97
N GLN A 86 -2.96 -18.64 -27.17
CA GLN A 86 -3.79 -18.62 -28.39
C GLN A 86 -4.91 -19.66 -28.38
N ASP A 87 -4.74 -20.75 -27.63
CA ASP A 87 -5.75 -21.81 -27.42
C ASP A 87 -6.82 -21.43 -26.38
N GLY A 88 -6.90 -20.15 -26.02
CA GLY A 88 -7.90 -19.60 -25.12
C GLY A 88 -7.32 -19.22 -23.75
N GLY A 89 -6.15 -19.73 -23.39
CA GLY A 89 -5.49 -19.42 -22.12
C GLY A 89 -6.25 -19.96 -20.91
N VAL A 90 -7.02 -21.03 -21.10
CA VAL A 90 -7.79 -21.66 -20.03
C VAL A 90 -6.97 -22.82 -19.48
N ALA A 91 -6.68 -22.79 -18.18
CA ALA A 91 -5.94 -23.84 -17.49
C ALA A 91 -6.89 -24.86 -16.85
N THR A 92 -6.58 -26.14 -17.02
CA THR A 92 -7.20 -27.23 -16.26
C THR A 92 -6.10 -28.03 -15.56
N THR A 93 -6.44 -28.71 -14.47
CA THR A 93 -5.45 -29.55 -13.77
C THR A 93 -4.90 -30.60 -14.73
N GLY A 94 -3.59 -30.60 -14.95
CA GLY A 94 -2.89 -31.49 -15.88
C GLY A 94 -2.56 -30.89 -17.24
N SER A 95 -3.02 -29.68 -17.58
CA SER A 95 -2.58 -28.96 -18.78
C SER A 95 -2.93 -27.46 -18.72
N PRO A 96 -1.97 -26.54 -18.94
CA PRO A 96 -0.52 -26.76 -19.13
C PRO A 96 0.25 -26.95 -17.82
N MET A 97 -0.44 -26.85 -16.69
CA MET A 97 0.12 -26.91 -15.34
C MET A 97 -0.41 -28.14 -14.59
N ALA A 98 0.41 -28.68 -13.68
CA ALA A 98 0.03 -29.86 -12.90
C ALA A 98 -1.15 -29.57 -11.98
N ASN A 99 -1.22 -28.38 -11.39
CA ASN A 99 -2.27 -27.97 -10.47
C ASN A 99 -2.51 -26.46 -10.57
N VAL A 100 -3.72 -26.05 -10.96
CA VAL A 100 -4.12 -24.63 -11.13
C VAL A 100 -4.10 -23.84 -9.80
N ASN A 101 -4.20 -24.54 -8.67
CA ASN A 101 -4.17 -23.93 -7.34
C ASN A 101 -2.76 -23.84 -6.75
N ASP A 102 -1.73 -24.24 -7.48
CA ASP A 102 -0.36 -24.27 -6.97
C ASP A 102 0.25 -22.87 -6.97
N PRO A 103 0.35 -22.20 -5.81
CA PRO A 103 0.82 -20.82 -5.75
C PRO A 103 2.34 -20.71 -5.92
N THR A 104 3.04 -21.82 -6.17
CA THR A 104 4.51 -21.85 -6.34
C THR A 104 4.96 -22.38 -7.69
N ASP A 105 4.03 -22.58 -8.63
CA ASP A 105 4.40 -22.98 -9.98
C ASP A 105 4.99 -21.80 -10.79
N ARG A 106 5.09 -21.92 -12.12
CA ARG A 106 5.63 -20.84 -12.98
C ARG A 106 4.56 -20.08 -13.75
N PHE A 107 3.29 -20.40 -13.51
CA PHE A 107 2.16 -19.93 -14.27
C PHE A 107 1.44 -18.84 -13.49
N ASN A 108 0.81 -17.92 -14.23
CA ASN A 108 0.05 -16.83 -13.64
C ASN A 108 -1.42 -17.09 -13.91
N VAL A 109 -2.22 -17.32 -12.88
CA VAL A 109 -3.64 -17.64 -13.02
C VAL A 109 -4.50 -16.47 -12.53
N VAL A 110 -5.37 -15.96 -13.41
CA VAL A 110 -6.25 -14.83 -13.17
C VAL A 110 -7.66 -15.11 -13.71
N PRO A 111 -8.65 -15.34 -12.84
CA PRO A 111 -8.54 -15.69 -11.42
C PRO A 111 -8.34 -17.19 -11.17
N VAL A 112 -7.86 -17.51 -9.96
CA VAL A 112 -8.05 -18.79 -9.26
C VAL A 112 -9.30 -18.69 -8.37
N TRP A 113 -10.22 -19.64 -8.46
CA TRP A 113 -11.45 -19.61 -7.66
C TRP A 113 -11.35 -20.42 -6.37
N VAL A 114 -11.51 -19.74 -5.23
CA VAL A 114 -11.64 -20.39 -3.93
C VAL A 114 -13.12 -20.63 -3.65
N THR A 115 -13.54 -21.88 -3.70
CA THR A 115 -14.96 -22.31 -3.64
C THR A 115 -15.33 -23.10 -2.38
N SER A 116 -14.35 -23.37 -1.52
CA SER A 116 -14.55 -24.05 -0.24
C SER A 116 -13.75 -23.35 0.86
N ALA A 117 -14.36 -23.15 2.03
CA ALA A 117 -13.65 -22.68 3.23
C ALA A 117 -12.58 -23.67 3.71
N SER A 118 -12.63 -24.93 3.26
CA SER A 118 -11.58 -25.93 3.53
C SER A 118 -10.34 -25.77 2.65
N ASP A 119 -10.39 -24.91 1.63
CA ASP A 119 -9.23 -24.61 0.81
C ASP A 119 -8.24 -23.78 1.63
N PRO A 120 -6.97 -24.22 1.82
CA PRO A 120 -5.97 -23.46 2.58
C PRO A 120 -5.80 -21.99 2.16
N ARG A 121 -6.06 -21.64 0.89
CA ARG A 121 -6.00 -20.25 0.41
C ARG A 121 -7.13 -19.39 0.97
N TYR A 122 -8.25 -19.98 1.37
CA TYR A 122 -9.32 -19.28 2.08
C TYR A 122 -8.79 -18.59 3.34
N THR A 123 -8.01 -19.31 4.15
CA THR A 123 -7.37 -18.75 5.35
C THR A 123 -6.13 -17.94 4.99
N ASP A 124 -5.20 -18.51 4.24
CA ASP A 124 -3.83 -17.98 4.10
C ASP A 124 -3.67 -16.90 3.03
N THR A 125 -4.66 -16.73 2.14
CA THR A 125 -4.63 -15.72 1.05
C THR A 125 -5.79 -14.74 1.19
N LEU A 126 -6.99 -15.24 1.48
CA LEU A 126 -8.21 -14.44 1.56
C LEU A 126 -8.57 -14.03 3.00
N ASN A 127 -7.63 -14.18 3.94
CA ASN A 127 -7.75 -13.79 5.34
C ASN A 127 -9.01 -14.37 6.01
N GLY A 128 -9.19 -15.68 5.90
CA GLY A 128 -10.34 -16.38 6.49
C GLY A 128 -11.69 -16.01 5.87
N GLY A 129 -11.69 -15.49 4.65
CA GLY A 129 -12.87 -15.04 3.92
C GLY A 129 -13.15 -13.54 4.02
N ASP A 130 -12.37 -12.78 4.79
CA ASP A 130 -12.59 -11.34 4.98
C ASP A 130 -12.35 -10.54 3.70
N ARG A 131 -11.55 -11.08 2.77
CA ARG A 131 -11.21 -10.42 1.50
C ARG A 131 -11.99 -11.03 0.33
N PRO A 132 -12.55 -10.20 -0.57
CA PRO A 132 -13.14 -10.70 -1.81
C PRO A 132 -12.06 -11.25 -2.75
N SER A 133 -10.85 -10.70 -2.69
CA SER A 133 -9.75 -11.04 -3.60
C SER A 133 -8.38 -10.80 -2.98
N ALA A 134 -7.35 -11.40 -3.59
CA ALA A 134 -5.96 -11.06 -3.32
C ALA A 134 -5.04 -11.51 -4.48
N ALA A 135 -4.13 -10.63 -4.87
CA ALA A 135 -2.98 -10.96 -5.71
C ALA A 135 -1.84 -11.56 -4.88
N ARG A 136 -1.17 -12.56 -5.44
CA ARG A 136 -0.02 -13.26 -4.84
C ARG A 136 1.18 -13.18 -5.78
N PRO A 137 1.87 -12.03 -5.86
CA PRO A 137 3.09 -11.93 -6.64
C PRO A 137 4.22 -12.71 -5.96
N LEU A 138 4.81 -13.66 -6.67
CA LEU A 138 6.11 -14.19 -6.30
C LEU A 138 7.20 -13.31 -6.89
N THR A 139 8.03 -12.80 -5.98
CA THR A 139 9.04 -11.79 -6.30
C THR A 139 10.45 -12.31 -6.08
N PHE A 140 11.37 -11.80 -6.88
CA PHE A 140 12.79 -12.08 -6.84
C PHE A 140 13.56 -10.76 -6.99
N SER A 141 14.22 -10.24 -5.96
CA SER A 141 14.92 -8.94 -6.04
C SER A 141 14.04 -7.79 -6.58
N GLY A 142 12.75 -7.78 -6.22
CA GLY A 142 11.77 -6.85 -6.77
C GLY A 142 11.23 -7.23 -8.16
N TYR A 143 11.56 -8.39 -8.72
CA TYR A 143 10.98 -8.89 -9.98
C TYR A 143 9.84 -9.85 -9.74
N VAL A 144 8.68 -9.57 -10.31
CA VAL A 144 7.56 -10.51 -10.32
C VAL A 144 7.79 -11.53 -11.43
N TYR A 145 7.97 -12.80 -11.04
CA TYR A 145 8.07 -13.92 -11.98
C TYR A 145 6.80 -14.78 -12.01
N GLN A 146 5.98 -14.68 -10.96
CA GLN A 146 4.65 -15.27 -10.89
C GLN A 146 3.69 -14.27 -10.24
N CYS A 147 2.42 -14.23 -10.64
CA CYS A 147 1.36 -13.56 -9.89
C CYS A 147 0.01 -14.24 -10.14
N ASP A 148 -0.46 -14.99 -9.14
CA ASP A 148 -1.80 -15.54 -9.12
C ASP A 148 -2.78 -14.59 -8.45
N ILE A 149 -4.02 -14.56 -8.91
CA ILE A 149 -5.08 -13.73 -8.33
C ILE A 149 -6.20 -14.63 -7.85
N PHE A 150 -6.45 -14.64 -6.55
CA PHE A 150 -7.47 -15.48 -5.93
C PHE A 150 -8.76 -14.69 -5.73
N LEU A 151 -9.90 -15.28 -6.09
CA LEU A 151 -11.22 -14.74 -5.79
C LEU A 151 -11.97 -15.64 -4.81
N ASN A 152 -12.57 -15.02 -3.80
CA ASN A 152 -13.39 -15.68 -2.80
C ASN A 152 -14.81 -15.92 -3.35
N ALA A 153 -15.09 -17.13 -3.82
CA ALA A 153 -16.43 -17.57 -4.23
C ALA A 153 -17.20 -18.32 -3.12
N VAL A 154 -16.65 -18.34 -1.89
CA VAL A 154 -17.33 -18.88 -0.71
C VAL A 154 -18.29 -17.85 -0.14
N ASP A 155 -17.80 -16.63 0.12
CA ASP A 155 -18.55 -15.60 0.85
C ASP A 155 -19.11 -14.49 -0.05
N PHE A 156 -18.57 -14.37 -1.27
CA PHE A 156 -18.91 -13.28 -2.19
C PHE A 156 -19.52 -13.79 -3.49
N THR A 157 -20.38 -12.96 -4.06
CA THR A 157 -21.05 -13.22 -5.34
C THR A 157 -20.48 -12.31 -6.41
N TRP A 158 -20.37 -12.85 -7.62
CA TRP A 158 -19.57 -12.29 -8.70
C TRP A 158 -20.39 -12.15 -9.97
N SER A 159 -20.10 -11.10 -10.75
CA SER A 159 -20.78 -10.82 -12.01
C SER A 159 -19.82 -10.39 -13.10
N THR A 160 -20.14 -10.77 -14.34
CA THR A 160 -19.57 -10.17 -15.55
C THR A 160 -20.50 -9.13 -16.21
N LEU A 161 -21.74 -8.95 -15.71
CA LEU A 161 -22.77 -8.13 -16.34
C LEU A 161 -22.46 -6.63 -16.24
N THR A 162 -23.04 -5.86 -17.16
CA THR A 162 -22.97 -4.39 -17.16
C THR A 162 -24.38 -3.81 -17.32
N PRO A 163 -24.89 -3.03 -16.36
CA PRO A 163 -24.25 -2.68 -15.08
C PRO A 163 -24.11 -3.88 -14.14
N THR A 164 -23.17 -3.79 -13.19
CA THR A 164 -23.00 -4.81 -12.15
C THR A 164 -24.29 -4.91 -11.32
N PRO A 165 -24.86 -6.12 -11.11
CA PRO A 165 -26.02 -6.28 -10.25
C PRO A 165 -25.73 -5.86 -8.82
N ALA A 166 -26.72 -5.26 -8.16
CA ALA A 166 -26.64 -4.94 -6.73
C ALA A 166 -26.29 -6.18 -5.91
N GLY A 167 -25.38 -6.01 -4.94
CA GLY A 167 -24.94 -7.10 -4.06
C GLY A 167 -23.86 -8.03 -4.65
N GLN A 168 -23.44 -7.83 -5.91
CA GLN A 168 -22.38 -8.62 -6.55
C GLN A 168 -21.14 -7.76 -6.83
N TYR A 169 -19.97 -8.38 -6.87
CA TYR A 169 -18.73 -7.75 -7.32
C TYR A 169 -18.56 -7.89 -8.83
N ASP A 170 -18.05 -6.84 -9.47
CA ASP A 170 -17.67 -6.88 -10.88
C ASP A 170 -16.33 -7.57 -11.06
N ILE A 171 -16.31 -8.72 -11.75
CA ILE A 171 -15.10 -9.52 -11.95
C ILE A 171 -14.01 -8.68 -12.63
N GLN A 172 -14.33 -7.95 -13.71
CA GLN A 172 -13.32 -7.17 -14.41
C GLN A 172 -12.70 -6.09 -13.50
N SER A 173 -13.51 -5.37 -12.72
CA SER A 173 -13.03 -4.30 -11.84
C SER A 173 -12.09 -4.83 -10.77
N VAL A 174 -12.49 -5.90 -10.09
CA VAL A 174 -11.67 -6.54 -9.05
C VAL A 174 -10.37 -7.08 -9.64
N LEU A 175 -10.43 -7.79 -10.77
CA LEU A 175 -9.20 -8.28 -11.42
C LEU A 175 -8.30 -7.14 -11.89
N THR A 176 -8.87 -5.99 -12.31
CA THR A 176 -8.07 -4.82 -12.69
C THR A 176 -7.29 -4.31 -11.47
N HIS A 177 -7.93 -4.22 -10.30
CA HIS A 177 -7.29 -3.85 -9.04
C HIS A 177 -6.15 -4.82 -8.67
N GLU A 178 -6.42 -6.12 -8.66
CA GLU A 178 -5.43 -7.13 -8.28
C GLU A 178 -4.24 -7.22 -9.25
N ILE A 179 -4.46 -7.03 -10.56
CA ILE A 179 -3.36 -6.91 -11.53
C ILE A 179 -2.49 -5.68 -11.23
N GLY A 180 -3.07 -4.61 -10.67
CA GLY A 180 -2.31 -3.45 -10.18
C GLY A 180 -1.33 -3.83 -9.06
N HIS A 181 -1.74 -4.67 -8.12
CA HIS A 181 -0.83 -5.24 -7.11
C HIS A 181 0.27 -6.11 -7.74
N CYS A 182 -0.04 -6.94 -8.75
CA CYS A 182 1.00 -7.64 -9.51
C CYS A 182 1.99 -6.66 -10.15
N LEU A 183 1.53 -5.50 -10.62
CA LEU A 183 2.38 -4.44 -11.18
C LEU A 183 3.18 -3.66 -10.12
N GLY A 184 3.00 -3.93 -8.83
CA GLY A 184 3.69 -3.26 -7.75
C GLY A 184 2.98 -2.03 -7.20
N LEU A 185 1.74 -1.77 -7.60
CA LEU A 185 0.92 -0.68 -7.08
C LEU A 185 0.23 -1.15 -5.80
N GLY A 186 0.41 -0.43 -4.70
CA GLY A 186 -0.34 -0.67 -3.48
C GLY A 186 -1.69 0.04 -3.46
N ASP A 187 -2.48 -0.28 -2.46
CA ASP A 187 -3.75 0.40 -2.21
C ASP A 187 -3.59 1.91 -2.04
N SER A 188 -4.61 2.63 -2.47
CA SER A 188 -4.85 4.04 -2.16
C SER A 188 -6.01 4.18 -1.18
N PHE A 189 -5.84 5.03 -0.18
CA PHE A 189 -6.88 5.41 0.78
C PHE A 189 -7.45 6.80 0.50
N GLU A 190 -6.89 7.51 -0.47
CA GLU A 190 -7.21 8.91 -0.76
C GLU A 190 -7.83 9.09 -2.16
N ALA A 191 -7.51 8.22 -3.11
CA ALA A 191 -7.97 8.34 -4.50
C ALA A 191 -9.33 7.68 -4.73
N ILE A 192 -10.40 8.19 -4.10
CA ILE A 192 -11.76 7.66 -4.24
C ILE A 192 -12.15 7.54 -5.72
N GLY A 193 -12.60 6.34 -6.12
CA GLY A 193 -13.00 6.05 -7.50
C GLY A 193 -11.86 5.58 -8.42
N ALA A 194 -10.61 5.60 -7.96
CA ALA A 194 -9.51 4.94 -8.64
C ALA A 194 -9.66 3.41 -8.59
N VAL A 195 -9.03 2.74 -9.55
CA VAL A 195 -8.97 1.27 -9.55
C VAL A 195 -8.23 0.78 -8.31
N MET A 196 -7.12 1.42 -7.94
CA MET A 196 -6.32 1.06 -6.77
C MET A 196 -6.88 1.58 -5.43
N PHE A 197 -8.07 2.18 -5.40
CA PHE A 197 -8.69 2.51 -4.12
C PHE A 197 -9.11 1.23 -3.39
N PHE A 198 -8.74 1.11 -2.12
CA PHE A 198 -8.79 -0.13 -1.34
C PHE A 198 -10.17 -0.79 -1.24
N ASP A 199 -11.25 -0.02 -1.46
CA ASP A 199 -12.62 -0.52 -1.40
C ASP A 199 -13.38 -0.32 -2.72
N ILE A 200 -14.16 -1.32 -3.11
CA ILE A 200 -15.15 -1.22 -4.19
C ILE A 200 -16.51 -1.70 -3.67
N PRO A 201 -17.53 -0.83 -3.62
CA PRO A 201 -18.85 -1.26 -3.21
C PRO A 201 -19.48 -2.28 -4.17
N ARG A 202 -20.28 -3.19 -3.60
CA ARG A 202 -21.05 -4.17 -4.39
C ARG A 202 -22.05 -3.45 -5.31
N GLY A 203 -22.15 -3.90 -6.55
CA GLY A 203 -22.97 -3.26 -7.59
C GLY A 203 -22.28 -2.11 -8.33
N GLU A 204 -21.04 -1.76 -7.96
CA GLU A 204 -20.23 -0.81 -8.72
C GLU A 204 -19.28 -1.52 -9.71
N SER A 205 -18.74 -0.75 -10.65
CA SER A 205 -17.70 -1.18 -11.58
C SER A 205 -16.68 -0.07 -11.82
N ARG A 206 -15.39 -0.41 -11.76
CA ARG A 206 -14.22 0.42 -12.08
C ARG A 206 -13.37 -0.27 -13.14
N ARG A 207 -13.88 -0.29 -14.38
CA ARG A 207 -13.25 -0.98 -15.52
C ARG A 207 -12.26 -0.11 -16.31
N GLN A 208 -12.00 1.12 -15.87
CA GLN A 208 -11.11 2.09 -16.51
C GLN A 208 -10.16 2.69 -15.48
N LEU A 209 -8.90 2.91 -15.86
CA LEU A 209 -7.92 3.57 -15.00
C LEU A 209 -8.26 5.04 -14.79
N ALA A 210 -8.31 5.46 -13.53
CA ALA A 210 -8.31 6.88 -13.17
C ALA A 210 -6.93 7.50 -13.45
N ASP A 211 -6.84 8.83 -13.40
CA ASP A 211 -5.57 9.53 -13.60
C ASP A 211 -4.55 9.20 -12.50
N TYR A 212 -5.01 8.87 -11.28
CA TYR A 212 -4.17 8.36 -10.21
C TYR A 212 -3.45 7.07 -10.64
N ASP A 213 -4.22 6.05 -11.06
CA ASP A 213 -3.69 4.73 -11.45
C ASP A 213 -2.74 4.86 -12.65
N ARG A 214 -3.15 5.64 -13.66
CA ARG A 214 -2.35 5.85 -14.87
C ARG A 214 -1.02 6.51 -14.55
N THR A 215 -1.03 7.57 -13.74
CA THR A 215 0.19 8.30 -13.39
C THR A 215 1.15 7.45 -12.55
N ALA A 216 0.61 6.68 -11.59
CA ALA A 216 1.39 5.73 -10.81
C ALA A 216 2.10 4.71 -11.72
N LEU A 217 1.35 4.12 -12.63
CA LEU A 217 1.86 3.14 -13.58
C LEU A 217 2.93 3.74 -14.52
N CYS A 218 2.68 4.93 -15.09
CA CYS A 218 3.66 5.60 -15.96
C CYS A 218 4.97 5.90 -15.21
N ARG A 219 4.89 6.20 -13.91
CA ARG A 219 6.05 6.48 -13.06
C ARG A 219 6.85 5.21 -12.78
N PHE A 220 6.18 4.08 -12.53
CA PHE A 220 6.84 2.81 -12.23
C PHE A 220 7.39 2.14 -13.48
N TYR A 221 6.77 2.40 -14.63
CA TYR A 221 7.08 1.76 -15.91
C TYR A 221 7.28 2.78 -17.03
N PRO A 222 8.23 3.71 -16.92
CA PRO A 222 8.42 4.74 -17.95
C PRO A 222 8.81 4.10 -19.30
N LYS A 223 8.03 4.32 -20.35
CA LYS A 223 8.35 3.82 -21.71
C LYS A 223 9.67 4.37 -22.27
N THR A 224 10.10 5.53 -21.80
CA THR A 224 11.30 6.20 -22.30
C THR A 224 12.04 6.88 -21.17
N GLY A 225 13.36 6.92 -21.30
CA GLY A 225 14.18 7.84 -20.53
C GLY A 225 14.59 7.39 -19.13
N ALA A 226 14.39 6.12 -18.78
CA ALA A 226 14.87 5.56 -17.53
C ALA A 226 15.55 4.21 -17.75
N VAL A 227 16.28 3.75 -16.72
CA VAL A 227 16.77 2.37 -16.67
C VAL A 227 15.55 1.44 -16.74
N GLY A 228 15.62 0.45 -17.62
CA GLY A 228 14.53 -0.49 -17.84
C GLY A 228 13.52 -0.11 -18.90
N SER A 229 13.53 1.14 -19.40
CA SER A 229 12.70 1.50 -20.55
C SER A 229 13.05 0.62 -21.76
N PRO A 230 12.06 0.09 -22.50
CA PRO A 230 12.33 -0.71 -23.70
C PRO A 230 13.02 0.15 -24.77
N CYS A 231 13.99 -0.42 -25.46
CA CYS A 231 14.77 0.28 -26.50
C CYS A 231 14.75 -0.40 -27.87
N ASP A 232 13.81 -1.31 -28.10
CA ASP A 232 13.61 -1.99 -29.38
C ASP A 232 13.25 -1.02 -30.52
N THR A 233 12.41 -0.03 -30.20
CA THR A 233 11.88 0.96 -31.16
C THR A 233 12.24 2.39 -30.82
N THR A 234 12.70 2.64 -29.59
CA THR A 234 12.97 3.98 -29.08
C THR A 234 14.39 4.06 -28.56
N ALA A 235 15.14 5.08 -28.97
CA ALA A 235 16.49 5.28 -28.45
C ALA A 235 16.47 5.61 -26.95
N CYS A 236 17.46 5.11 -26.24
CA CYS A 236 17.70 5.52 -24.85
C CYS A 236 18.08 7.00 -24.78
N THR A 237 17.66 7.67 -23.71
CA THR A 237 18.02 9.08 -23.46
C THR A 237 19.49 9.21 -23.07
N THR A 238 20.00 10.45 -23.04
CA THR A 238 21.39 10.76 -22.73
C THR A 238 21.87 10.11 -21.43
N GLY A 239 22.96 9.33 -21.51
CA GLY A 239 23.56 8.63 -20.37
C GLY A 239 23.09 7.18 -20.20
N LEU A 240 22.18 6.70 -21.03
CA LEU A 240 21.73 5.32 -21.07
C LEU A 240 22.14 4.65 -22.39
N THR A 241 22.45 3.36 -22.32
CA THR A 241 22.81 2.51 -23.45
C THR A 241 21.74 1.44 -23.62
N CYS A 242 21.31 1.19 -24.87
CA CYS A 242 20.44 0.07 -25.17
C CYS A 242 21.24 -1.23 -25.10
N VAL A 243 20.86 -2.12 -24.19
CA VAL A 243 21.56 -3.39 -23.95
C VAL A 243 20.58 -4.55 -24.11
N THR A 244 21.10 -5.68 -24.57
CA THR A 244 20.36 -6.95 -24.52
C THR A 244 20.58 -7.59 -23.16
N ALA A 245 19.49 -7.92 -22.47
CA ALA A 245 19.50 -8.67 -21.22
C ALA A 245 18.43 -9.76 -21.29
N PRO A 246 18.70 -10.97 -20.79
CA PRO A 246 17.67 -12.00 -20.75
C PRO A 246 16.53 -11.60 -19.80
N SER A 247 15.32 -11.98 -20.18
CA SER A 247 14.12 -11.90 -19.36
C SER A 247 14.27 -12.78 -18.14
N THR A 248 13.87 -12.24 -16.99
CA THR A 248 13.85 -12.99 -15.73
C THR A 248 12.67 -13.97 -15.67
N VAL A 249 11.69 -13.83 -16.57
CA VAL A 249 10.46 -14.64 -16.61
C VAL A 249 10.61 -15.79 -17.62
N SER A 250 10.95 -15.50 -18.87
CA SER A 250 11.01 -16.50 -19.94
C SER A 250 12.43 -16.88 -20.37
N GLY A 251 13.44 -16.09 -19.98
CA GLY A 251 14.80 -16.19 -20.51
C GLY A 251 15.00 -15.58 -21.91
N ALA A 252 13.95 -15.02 -22.53
CA ALA A 252 14.05 -14.38 -23.85
C ALA A 252 14.93 -13.12 -23.81
N ASP A 253 15.60 -12.79 -24.91
CA ASP A 253 16.39 -11.55 -25.01
C ASP A 253 15.49 -10.30 -25.01
N LEU A 254 15.64 -9.44 -24.00
CA LEU A 254 14.99 -8.14 -23.90
C LEU A 254 15.98 -7.03 -24.25
N LYS A 255 15.55 -6.00 -24.98
CA LYS A 255 16.33 -4.77 -25.10
C LYS A 255 15.81 -3.69 -24.17
N VAL A 256 16.64 -3.31 -23.22
CA VAL A 256 16.33 -2.31 -22.21
C VAL A 256 17.40 -1.24 -22.16
N CYS A 257 17.02 -0.03 -21.78
CA CYS A 257 17.97 1.02 -21.45
C CYS A 257 18.67 0.72 -20.13
N ALA A 258 19.99 0.72 -20.12
CA ALA A 258 20.80 0.52 -18.93
C ALA A 258 21.83 1.64 -18.76
N LYS A 259 22.27 1.86 -17.53
CA LYS A 259 23.43 2.71 -17.22
C LYS A 259 24.55 1.87 -16.64
N GLY A 260 25.78 2.35 -16.77
CA GLY A 260 26.93 1.78 -16.08
C GLY A 260 26.79 1.96 -14.56
N CYS A 261 27.37 1.05 -13.80
CA CYS A 261 27.40 1.13 -12.35
C CYS A 261 28.74 0.62 -11.79
N PHE A 262 29.06 0.96 -10.55
CA PHE A 262 30.27 0.53 -9.85
C PHE A 262 29.98 -0.55 -8.79
N GLY A 263 28.75 -0.57 -8.26
CA GLY A 263 28.30 -1.47 -7.21
C GLY A 263 28.93 -1.15 -5.85
N SER A 264 29.38 0.09 -5.66
CA SER A 264 29.93 0.60 -4.40
C SER A 264 28.89 1.31 -3.53
N THR A 265 27.68 1.54 -4.06
CA THR A 265 26.64 2.36 -3.42
C THR A 265 25.30 1.63 -3.48
N SER A 266 24.63 1.48 -2.33
CA SER A 266 23.27 0.98 -2.28
C SER A 266 22.32 1.90 -3.06
N GLY A 267 21.37 1.31 -3.80
CA GLY A 267 20.43 2.05 -4.65
C GLY A 267 21.03 2.70 -5.90
N GLU A 268 22.28 2.38 -6.28
CA GLU A 268 22.89 2.89 -7.51
C GLU A 268 22.05 2.57 -8.75
N CYS A 269 21.42 1.39 -8.76
CA CYS A 269 20.45 0.99 -9.77
C CYS A 269 19.03 1.12 -9.20
N PRO A 270 18.07 1.66 -9.96
CA PRO A 270 16.70 1.76 -9.50
C PRO A 270 16.09 0.37 -9.42
N ALA A 271 15.38 0.08 -8.33
CA ALA A 271 14.64 -1.17 -8.20
C ALA A 271 13.68 -1.34 -9.40
N PRO A 272 13.54 -2.55 -9.94
CA PRO A 272 14.18 -3.81 -9.49
C PRO A 272 15.58 -4.08 -10.06
N TYR A 273 16.18 -3.17 -10.84
CA TYR A 273 17.47 -3.38 -11.48
C TYR A 273 18.62 -3.39 -10.47
N VAL A 274 19.59 -4.25 -10.72
CA VAL A 274 20.76 -4.44 -9.85
C VAL A 274 22.05 -4.23 -10.64
N CYS A 275 23.10 -3.83 -9.94
CA CYS A 275 24.40 -3.61 -10.56
C CYS A 275 25.10 -4.94 -10.82
N ARG A 276 25.22 -5.35 -12.09
CA ARG A 276 25.74 -6.65 -12.52
C ARG A 276 26.91 -6.49 -13.47
N GLU A 277 27.85 -7.45 -13.43
CA GLU A 277 28.95 -7.52 -14.39
C GLU A 277 28.40 -7.47 -15.82
N SER A 278 28.90 -6.52 -16.60
CA SER A 278 28.50 -6.30 -17.98
C SER A 278 29.47 -5.32 -18.65
N THR A 279 29.92 -5.68 -19.84
CA THR A 279 30.69 -4.80 -20.72
C THR A 279 29.81 -4.08 -21.75
N ALA A 280 28.48 -4.24 -21.65
CA ALA A 280 27.53 -3.68 -22.62
C ALA A 280 27.44 -2.14 -22.54
N VAL A 281 27.85 -1.54 -21.43
CA VAL A 281 27.96 -0.08 -21.28
C VAL A 281 29.43 0.32 -21.34
N SER A 282 29.81 1.03 -22.41
CA SER A 282 31.19 1.49 -22.62
C SER A 282 31.71 2.30 -21.43
N GLY A 283 32.94 1.99 -20.98
CA GLY A 283 33.59 2.65 -19.85
C GLY A 283 33.28 2.06 -18.47
N TYR A 284 32.44 1.03 -18.40
CA TYR A 284 32.09 0.34 -17.15
C TYR A 284 32.33 -1.16 -17.26
N THR A 285 32.59 -1.80 -16.12
CA THR A 285 32.64 -3.27 -16.00
C THR A 285 31.31 -3.85 -15.51
N ARG A 286 30.39 -2.99 -15.07
CA ARG A 286 29.07 -3.37 -14.57
C ARG A 286 27.99 -2.44 -15.12
N ALA A 287 26.76 -2.92 -15.20
CA ALA A 287 25.61 -2.14 -15.62
C ALA A 287 24.37 -2.48 -14.77
N CYS A 288 23.45 -1.52 -14.69
CA CYS A 288 22.13 -1.74 -14.10
C CYS A 288 21.30 -2.61 -15.04
N LEU A 289 21.19 -3.89 -14.71
CA LEU A 289 20.50 -4.91 -15.50
C LEU A 289 19.45 -5.62 -14.66
N PRO A 290 18.50 -6.31 -15.30
CA PRO A 290 17.60 -7.20 -14.58
C PRO A 290 18.34 -8.15 -13.65
N ALA A 291 17.85 -8.31 -12.41
CA ALA A 291 18.34 -9.34 -11.51
C ALA A 291 17.92 -10.67 -12.09
N LEU A 292 18.88 -11.42 -12.64
CA LEU A 292 18.61 -12.77 -13.08
C LEU A 292 18.63 -13.74 -11.91
N PRO A 293 17.82 -14.81 -11.95
CA PRO A 293 17.81 -15.85 -10.93
C PRO A 293 19.19 -16.47 -10.66
N ASP A 294 20.14 -16.35 -11.59
CA ASP A 294 21.51 -16.88 -11.48
C ASP A 294 22.52 -15.90 -10.84
N GLY A 295 22.14 -14.63 -10.64
CA GLY A 295 23.04 -13.56 -10.21
C GLY A 295 22.70 -12.92 -8.86
N VAL A 296 21.50 -13.17 -8.32
CA VAL A 296 21.05 -12.62 -7.04
C VAL A 296 20.36 -13.71 -6.23
N THR A 297 20.44 -13.64 -4.90
CA THR A 297 19.81 -14.64 -4.05
C THR A 297 18.30 -14.41 -3.97
N PRO A 298 17.48 -15.43 -4.24
CA PRO A 298 16.03 -15.33 -4.25
C PRO A 298 15.50 -15.41 -2.83
N VAL A 299 15.74 -14.37 -2.05
CA VAL A 299 15.41 -14.36 -0.63
C VAL A 299 13.93 -14.68 -0.44
N GLY A 300 13.64 -15.72 0.34
CA GLY A 300 12.30 -16.20 0.60
C GLY A 300 11.73 -17.23 -0.37
N ARG A 301 12.40 -17.52 -1.49
CA ARG A 301 11.97 -18.59 -2.40
C ARG A 301 12.15 -19.96 -1.75
N GLU A 302 11.23 -20.88 -2.05
CA GLU A 302 11.36 -22.28 -1.67
C GLU A 302 12.60 -22.93 -2.28
N CYS A 303 13.15 -23.91 -1.57
CA CYS A 303 14.35 -24.60 -2.02
C CYS A 303 14.53 -25.95 -1.32
N THR A 304 15.25 -26.85 -1.98
CA THR A 304 15.78 -28.07 -1.36
C THR A 304 17.30 -27.96 -1.31
N PRO A 305 17.97 -28.32 -0.20
CA PRO A 305 19.43 -28.22 -0.08
C PRO A 305 20.15 -28.89 -1.26
N GLY A 306 21.07 -28.14 -1.86
CA GLY A 306 21.79 -28.56 -3.06
C GLY A 306 22.66 -27.44 -3.63
N PRO A 307 23.62 -27.77 -4.51
CA PRO A 307 24.47 -26.76 -5.14
C PRO A 307 23.62 -25.84 -6.01
N ARG A 308 23.72 -24.52 -5.78
CA ARG A 308 22.95 -23.48 -6.49
C ARG A 308 21.42 -23.64 -6.39
N SER A 309 20.91 -24.26 -5.33
CA SER A 309 19.44 -24.31 -5.08
C SER A 309 18.81 -22.91 -5.00
N CYS A 310 19.62 -21.93 -4.58
CA CYS A 310 19.26 -20.52 -4.55
C CYS A 310 19.87 -19.71 -5.71
N GLY A 311 20.12 -20.38 -6.83
CA GLY A 311 20.44 -19.78 -8.12
C GLY A 311 21.88 -19.29 -8.29
N ASN A 312 22.52 -18.80 -7.23
CA ASN A 312 23.87 -18.25 -7.29
C ASN A 312 24.79 -18.86 -6.20
N THR A 313 26.03 -18.37 -6.10
CA THR A 313 27.05 -18.89 -5.16
C THR A 313 26.99 -18.31 -3.75
N ASN A 314 26.35 -17.16 -3.58
CA ASN A 314 26.11 -16.52 -2.28
C ASN A 314 24.82 -17.01 -1.62
N GLY A 315 23.89 -17.54 -2.43
CA GLY A 315 22.61 -18.04 -1.97
C GLY A 315 22.71 -19.40 -1.30
N ASP A 316 22.30 -19.46 -0.05
CA ASP A 316 22.16 -20.65 0.76
C ASP A 316 20.69 -21.05 0.90
N CYS A 317 20.45 -22.36 0.81
CA CYS A 317 19.12 -22.92 1.04
C CYS A 317 19.02 -23.42 2.48
N ILE A 318 18.18 -22.76 3.29
CA ILE A 318 17.76 -23.32 4.57
C ILE A 318 16.84 -24.50 4.28
N ALA A 319 17.17 -25.66 4.84
CA ALA A 319 16.47 -26.90 4.56
C ALA A 319 15.00 -26.84 5.03
N PRO A 320 14.07 -27.51 4.30
CA PRO A 320 12.71 -27.62 4.76
C PRO A 320 12.63 -28.36 6.11
N VAL A 321 11.90 -27.80 7.06
CA VAL A 321 11.57 -28.45 8.34
C VAL A 321 10.07 -28.66 8.38
N ALA A 322 9.65 -29.93 8.50
CA ALA A 322 8.24 -30.30 8.44
C ALA A 322 7.48 -29.93 9.73
N PRO A 323 6.18 -29.60 9.65
CA PRO A 323 5.37 -29.27 10.82
C PRO A 323 5.01 -30.52 11.66
N PRO A 324 4.94 -30.40 13.01
CA PRO A 324 5.52 -29.37 13.87
C PRO A 324 7.03 -29.59 14.04
N SER A 325 7.84 -28.53 14.18
CA SER A 325 9.29 -28.71 14.42
C SER A 325 9.55 -29.29 15.82
N GLY A 326 8.72 -28.92 16.80
CA GLY A 326 8.65 -29.54 18.13
C GLY A 326 9.89 -29.35 19.01
N ASN A 327 10.85 -28.54 18.58
CA ASN A 327 12.10 -28.27 19.29
C ASN A 327 12.10 -26.92 20.02
N GLY A 328 11.04 -26.11 19.90
CA GLY A 328 10.98 -24.78 20.51
C GLY A 328 12.04 -23.83 19.97
N GLU A 329 12.55 -24.09 18.75
CA GLU A 329 13.40 -23.17 18.02
C GLU A 329 12.61 -22.63 16.82
N PHE A 330 12.91 -21.41 16.42
CA PHE A 330 12.24 -20.71 15.33
C PHE A 330 12.77 -21.22 13.97
N ASP A 331 12.68 -22.53 13.75
CA ASP A 331 13.37 -23.25 12.68
C ASP A 331 12.43 -23.89 11.66
N ARG A 332 11.14 -23.54 11.69
CA ARG A 332 10.13 -24.11 10.80
C ARG A 332 10.15 -23.45 9.41
N TRP A 333 11.10 -23.84 8.58
CA TRP A 333 11.20 -23.35 7.22
C TRP A 333 10.34 -24.19 6.26
N ASP A 334 9.02 -23.93 6.19
CA ASP A 334 8.10 -24.66 5.31
C ASP A 334 8.61 -24.64 3.85
N ASN A 335 8.79 -25.79 3.19
CA ASN A 335 9.34 -25.92 1.82
C ASN A 335 10.77 -25.32 1.60
N GLY A 336 11.52 -25.05 2.67
CA GLY A 336 12.89 -24.53 2.63
C GLY A 336 12.96 -23.07 2.20
N TYR A 337 14.04 -22.37 2.50
CA TYR A 337 14.09 -20.92 2.33
C TYR A 337 15.43 -20.47 1.78
N CYS A 338 15.41 -19.87 0.60
CA CYS A 338 16.58 -19.23 0.04
C CYS A 338 16.92 -17.96 0.80
N THR A 339 18.17 -17.83 1.18
CA THR A 339 18.73 -16.67 1.88
C THR A 339 20.20 -16.52 1.54
N GLU A 340 20.83 -15.43 1.97
CA GLU A 340 22.29 -15.29 1.97
C GLU A 340 22.75 -14.72 3.31
N THR A 341 23.98 -15.03 3.69
CA THR A 341 24.58 -14.46 4.90
C THR A 341 24.79 -12.97 4.72
N CYS A 342 24.46 -12.18 5.75
CA CYS A 342 24.49 -10.72 5.69
C CYS A 342 25.27 -10.12 6.86
N SER A 343 25.73 -8.87 6.70
CA SER A 343 26.60 -8.18 7.67
C SER A 343 25.96 -6.94 8.31
N GLY A 344 24.74 -6.61 7.92
CA GLY A 344 23.97 -5.47 8.45
C GLY A 344 23.00 -4.88 7.42
N SER A 345 22.43 -3.73 7.75
CA SER A 345 21.44 -3.09 6.88
C SER A 345 21.98 -2.78 5.48
N GLY A 346 21.15 -3.04 4.45
CA GLY A 346 21.51 -2.83 3.05
C GLY A 346 22.57 -3.79 2.49
N SER A 347 22.99 -4.82 3.23
CA SER A 347 23.85 -5.89 2.71
C SER A 347 23.08 -7.01 1.99
N CYS A 348 21.75 -6.98 2.06
CA CYS A 348 20.86 -7.94 1.42
C CYS A 348 20.39 -7.50 0.04
N PRO A 349 19.91 -8.43 -0.80
CA PRO A 349 19.28 -8.10 -2.07
C PRO A 349 18.08 -7.18 -1.90
N ALA A 350 17.71 -6.45 -2.96
CA ALA A 350 16.56 -5.55 -2.90
C ALA A 350 15.27 -6.31 -2.56
N GLY A 351 14.44 -5.75 -1.66
CA GLY A 351 13.24 -6.41 -1.14
C GLY A 351 13.54 -7.44 -0.03
N SER A 352 14.69 -7.31 0.61
CA SER A 352 15.04 -8.06 1.81
C SER A 352 15.96 -7.26 2.73
N GLU A 353 15.85 -7.51 4.01
CA GLU A 353 16.67 -6.89 5.04
C GLU A 353 17.45 -7.95 5.84
N CYS A 354 18.60 -7.53 6.35
CA CYS A 354 19.45 -8.39 7.16
C CYS A 354 18.88 -8.49 8.58
N SER A 355 18.57 -9.70 9.04
CA SER A 355 18.09 -9.94 10.40
C SER A 355 18.86 -11.08 11.05
N ASN A 356 19.03 -11.00 12.37
CA ASN A 356 19.61 -12.09 13.13
C ASN A 356 18.53 -13.12 13.47
N VAL A 357 18.70 -14.35 12.98
CA VAL A 357 17.79 -15.45 13.23
C VAL A 357 18.48 -16.51 14.08
N ALA A 358 17.85 -16.89 15.19
CA ALA A 358 18.37 -17.91 16.09
C ALA A 358 18.65 -19.22 15.32
N GLY A 359 19.83 -19.81 15.55
CA GLY A 359 20.27 -21.02 14.85
C GLY A 359 20.79 -20.82 13.42
N GLN A 360 20.51 -19.68 12.78
CA GLN A 360 20.97 -19.37 11.40
C GLN A 360 22.03 -18.24 11.35
N GLY A 361 22.08 -17.39 12.38
CA GLY A 361 22.94 -16.20 12.39
C GLY A 361 22.30 -15.05 11.61
N SER A 362 23.13 -14.14 11.08
CA SER A 362 22.65 -13.00 10.30
C SER A 362 22.39 -13.42 8.85
N ILE A 363 21.12 -13.45 8.47
CA ILE A 363 20.64 -13.87 7.16
C ILE A 363 19.66 -12.84 6.59
N CYS A 364 19.50 -12.84 5.26
CA CYS A 364 18.51 -12.00 4.61
C CYS A 364 17.10 -12.59 4.73
N LEU A 365 16.15 -11.77 5.18
CA LEU A 365 14.72 -12.08 5.19
C LEU A 365 13.97 -11.18 4.23
N LYS A 366 12.95 -11.71 3.56
CA LYS A 366 12.18 -10.96 2.58
C LYS A 366 11.37 -9.88 3.29
N ASP A 367 11.33 -8.67 2.73
CA ASP A 367 10.49 -7.59 3.25
C ASP A 367 9.00 -7.91 3.06
N CYS A 368 8.15 -7.39 3.93
CA CYS A 368 6.70 -7.55 3.84
C CYS A 368 5.93 -6.38 4.41
N THR A 369 4.63 -6.33 4.08
CA THR A 369 3.68 -5.42 4.68
C THR A 369 2.92 -6.13 5.80
N PRO A 370 2.83 -5.55 7.01
CA PRO A 370 1.99 -6.09 8.08
C PRO A 370 0.54 -6.28 7.62
N GLY A 371 -0.03 -7.47 7.86
CA GLY A 371 -1.37 -7.84 7.38
C GLY A 371 -1.48 -8.01 5.86
N GLY A 372 -0.39 -7.84 5.11
CA GLY A 372 -0.31 -8.11 3.67
C GLY A 372 -0.22 -9.61 3.38
N SER A 373 -0.22 -9.96 2.09
CA SER A 373 -0.02 -11.34 1.62
C SER A 373 1.36 -11.54 0.96
N ASP A 374 2.30 -10.65 1.28
CA ASP A 374 3.65 -10.59 0.69
C ASP A 374 4.50 -11.82 1.04
N CYS A 375 4.24 -12.40 2.21
CA CYS A 375 4.88 -13.64 2.65
C CYS A 375 4.22 -14.87 2.02
N ARG A 376 5.04 -15.85 1.67
CA ARG A 376 4.56 -17.11 1.08
C ARG A 376 3.82 -17.97 2.11
N PRO A 377 3.00 -18.96 1.70
CA PRO A 377 2.32 -19.84 2.64
C PRO A 377 3.31 -20.51 3.61
N GLY A 378 2.91 -20.60 4.88
CA GLY A 378 3.79 -21.04 5.97
C GLY A 378 4.63 -19.92 6.60
N TYR A 379 4.58 -18.71 6.05
CA TYR A 379 5.31 -17.54 6.55
C TYR A 379 4.33 -16.42 6.90
N THR A 380 4.74 -15.59 7.84
CA THR A 380 4.00 -14.40 8.25
C THR A 380 4.89 -13.17 8.25
N CYS A 381 4.26 -12.00 8.21
CA CYS A 381 4.97 -10.74 8.32
C CYS A 381 5.10 -10.34 9.79
N GLU A 382 6.34 -10.31 10.29
CA GLU A 382 6.66 -9.91 11.66
C GLU A 382 7.43 -8.59 11.66
N THR A 383 6.97 -7.63 12.47
CA THR A 383 7.68 -6.37 12.72
C THR A 383 8.87 -6.60 13.64
N ARG A 384 10.07 -6.33 13.13
CA ARG A 384 11.36 -6.46 13.84
C ARG A 384 12.09 -5.11 13.88
N PRO A 385 13.14 -4.94 14.72
CA PRO A 385 13.92 -3.70 14.77
C PRO A 385 14.50 -3.28 13.42
N GLU A 386 14.78 -4.24 12.54
CA GLU A 386 15.33 -4.01 11.21
C GLU A 386 14.25 -3.66 10.16
N GLY A 387 12.99 -4.02 10.39
CA GLY A 387 11.88 -3.80 9.48
C GLY A 387 10.80 -4.87 9.60
N ASP A 388 9.81 -4.81 8.71
CA ASP A 388 8.75 -5.81 8.60
C ASP A 388 9.22 -6.95 7.67
N LEU A 389 9.40 -8.15 8.24
CA LEU A 389 10.08 -9.26 7.57
C LEU A 389 9.27 -10.56 7.56
N CYS A 390 9.36 -11.27 6.44
CA CYS A 390 8.76 -12.59 6.28
C CYS A 390 9.53 -13.64 7.08
N VAL A 391 8.86 -14.15 8.09
CA VAL A 391 9.38 -15.16 9.02
C VAL A 391 8.53 -16.42 8.98
N PRO A 392 9.07 -17.59 9.35
CA PRO A 392 8.28 -18.77 9.66
C PRO A 392 7.05 -18.46 10.51
N GLY A 393 5.88 -18.87 10.03
CA GLY A 393 4.63 -18.74 10.77
C GLY A 393 4.48 -19.86 11.81
N CYS A 394 4.04 -19.51 13.02
CA CYS A 394 3.72 -20.45 14.08
C CYS A 394 2.29 -21.00 13.93
N TYR A 395 2.08 -22.25 14.38
CA TYR A 395 0.77 -22.92 14.38
C TYR A 395 0.39 -23.41 15.79
N GLY A 396 1.35 -23.43 16.72
CA GLY A 396 1.13 -23.54 18.15
C GLY A 396 2.36 -23.10 18.94
N ASP A 397 2.24 -23.05 20.27
CA ASP A 397 3.31 -22.55 21.15
C ASP A 397 4.62 -23.35 21.06
N LEU A 398 4.56 -24.60 20.58
CA LEU A 398 5.73 -25.44 20.36
C LEU A 398 6.60 -24.98 19.18
N ASP A 399 6.06 -24.17 18.28
CA ASP A 399 6.79 -23.56 17.16
C ASP A 399 7.50 -22.27 17.57
N CYS A 400 7.27 -21.79 18.81
CA CYS A 400 7.87 -20.58 19.34
C CYS A 400 8.96 -20.92 20.38
N ASP A 401 9.87 -19.97 20.61
CA ASP A 401 10.88 -20.12 21.65
C ASP A 401 10.27 -20.18 23.06
N SER A 402 11.05 -20.61 24.05
CA SER A 402 10.56 -20.80 25.42
C SER A 402 9.94 -19.54 26.06
N ASN A 403 10.32 -18.35 25.59
CA ASN A 403 9.84 -17.05 26.05
C ASN A 403 8.75 -16.46 25.15
N SER A 404 8.25 -17.18 24.15
CA SER A 404 7.24 -16.70 23.20
C SER A 404 6.04 -17.65 23.14
N VAL A 405 4.87 -17.15 22.71
CA VAL A 405 3.68 -17.96 22.41
C VAL A 405 3.22 -17.68 20.99
N CYS A 406 2.53 -18.65 20.41
CA CYS A 406 2.02 -18.49 19.07
C CYS A 406 0.73 -17.68 19.07
N ARG A 407 0.76 -16.51 18.42
CA ARG A 407 -0.45 -15.80 18.05
C ARG A 407 -1.03 -16.45 16.81
N THR A 408 -1.87 -17.44 17.01
CA THR A 408 -2.38 -18.32 15.94
C THR A 408 -3.09 -17.59 14.80
N CYS A 409 -3.56 -16.36 15.01
CA CYS A 409 -4.36 -15.67 14.01
C CYS A 409 -3.58 -14.92 12.94
N ASP A 410 -2.38 -14.42 13.24
CA ASP A 410 -1.43 -13.95 12.24
C ASP A 410 -0.17 -14.82 12.18
N ARG A 411 -0.14 -15.93 12.93
CA ARG A 411 0.97 -16.89 12.99
C ARG A 411 2.29 -16.27 13.45
N VAL A 412 2.25 -15.18 14.22
CA VAL A 412 3.46 -14.54 14.77
C VAL A 412 3.77 -15.10 16.16
N CYS A 413 5.04 -15.43 16.44
CA CYS A 413 5.47 -15.70 17.80
C CYS A 413 5.63 -14.39 18.57
N VAL A 414 4.83 -14.19 19.62
CA VAL A 414 4.87 -12.98 20.43
C VAL A 414 5.50 -13.28 21.79
N PRO A 415 6.33 -12.37 22.35
CA PRO A 415 6.92 -12.57 23.66
C PRO A 415 5.86 -12.80 24.75
N LYS A 416 6.12 -13.78 25.62
CA LYS A 416 5.38 -14.00 26.87
C LYS A 416 5.55 -12.78 27.75
N GLN A 417 4.43 -12.18 28.12
CA GLN A 417 4.38 -11.09 29.09
C GLN A 417 3.70 -11.57 30.36
N THR A 418 4.37 -11.39 31.50
CA THR A 418 3.88 -11.69 32.86
C THR A 418 3.19 -10.47 33.49
N ALA A 419 2.51 -9.65 32.69
CA ALA A 419 1.84 -8.47 33.24
C ALA A 419 0.50 -8.81 33.89
N GLY A 420 0.11 -8.00 34.87
CA GLY A 420 -1.16 -8.14 35.59
C GLY A 420 -2.37 -7.54 34.86
N LYS A 421 -2.15 -6.77 33.78
CA LYS A 421 -3.22 -6.09 33.04
C LYS A 421 -3.73 -6.93 31.87
N GLN A 422 -5.00 -6.78 31.55
CA GLN A 422 -5.71 -7.52 30.51
C GLN A 422 -6.29 -6.56 29.46
N VAL A 423 -6.82 -7.12 28.37
CA VAL A 423 -7.51 -6.35 27.34
C VAL A 423 -8.60 -5.47 27.98
N GLY A 424 -8.53 -4.17 27.75
CA GLY A 424 -9.42 -3.16 28.32
C GLY A 424 -8.89 -2.43 29.56
N ASP A 425 -7.73 -2.79 30.10
CA ASP A 425 -7.07 -2.05 31.18
C ASP A 425 -6.23 -0.89 30.64
N ALA A 426 -6.11 0.21 31.39
CA ALA A 426 -5.26 1.33 31.00
C ALA A 426 -3.76 0.96 31.07
N CYS A 427 -2.97 1.42 30.11
CA CYS A 427 -1.53 1.17 30.03
C CYS A 427 -0.76 2.41 29.59
N ALA A 428 0.53 2.49 29.94
CA ALA A 428 1.43 3.50 29.38
C ALA A 428 2.47 2.91 28.40
N ALA A 429 2.62 1.58 28.36
CA ALA A 429 3.53 0.89 27.47
C ALA A 429 3.09 -0.56 27.21
N ASN A 430 3.56 -1.15 26.10
CA ASN A 430 3.26 -2.54 25.72
C ASN A 430 3.63 -3.56 26.79
N ALA A 431 4.71 -3.31 27.55
CA ALA A 431 5.19 -4.21 28.60
C ALA A 431 4.22 -4.34 29.79
N GLU A 432 3.24 -3.44 29.92
CA GLU A 432 2.23 -3.50 30.98
C GLU A 432 1.06 -4.41 30.65
N CYS A 433 0.92 -4.84 29.39
CA CYS A 433 -0.19 -5.65 28.93
C CYS A 433 0.12 -7.15 29.01
N GLY A 434 -0.92 -7.98 28.97
CA GLY A 434 -0.77 -9.44 29.04
C GLY A 434 -0.09 -10.01 27.79
N THR A 435 0.27 -11.29 27.85
CA THR A 435 0.78 -11.99 26.65
C THR A 435 -0.18 -11.84 25.48
N ASN A 436 0.34 -11.55 24.28
CA ASN A 436 -0.45 -11.26 23.08
C ASN A 436 -1.31 -9.98 23.19
N GLN A 437 -0.84 -8.98 23.94
CA GLN A 437 -1.49 -7.67 24.03
C GLN A 437 -0.45 -6.56 23.78
N TYR A 438 -0.95 -5.40 23.39
CA TYR A 438 -0.16 -4.19 23.19
C TYR A 438 -0.94 -3.00 23.73
N CYS A 439 -0.23 -1.90 24.00
CA CYS A 439 -0.84 -0.68 24.48
C CYS A 439 -1.32 0.15 23.29
N LEU A 440 -2.63 0.12 23.04
CA LEU A 440 -3.26 0.88 21.97
C LEU A 440 -3.44 2.34 22.40
N PHE A 441 -2.74 3.25 21.71
CA PHE A 441 -2.92 4.68 21.86
C PHE A 441 -3.95 5.15 20.83
N ALA A 442 -5.14 5.52 21.32
CA ALA A 442 -6.21 6.05 20.48
C ALA A 442 -6.24 7.59 20.57
N GLU A 443 -6.68 8.24 19.49
CA GLU A 443 -7.00 9.68 19.45
C GLU A 443 -5.85 10.61 19.86
N GLY A 444 -4.60 10.16 19.75
CA GLY A 444 -3.44 10.94 20.17
C GLY A 444 -3.30 11.12 21.68
N GLY A 445 -3.89 10.24 22.50
CA GLY A 445 -3.65 10.22 23.95
C GLY A 445 -2.24 9.72 24.32
N THR A 446 -1.68 10.20 25.44
CA THR A 446 -0.40 9.70 26.01
C THR A 446 -0.57 8.49 26.92
N GLN A 447 -1.82 8.13 27.24
CA GLN A 447 -2.19 6.86 27.87
C GLN A 447 -2.92 6.00 26.85
N GLY A 448 -2.69 4.70 26.89
CA GLY A 448 -3.34 3.72 26.03
C GLY A 448 -4.24 2.77 26.81
N VAL A 449 -4.86 1.86 26.07
CA VAL A 449 -5.60 0.72 26.61
C VAL A 449 -4.95 -0.56 26.12
N CYS A 450 -4.78 -1.54 26.99
CA CYS A 450 -4.32 -2.86 26.58
C CYS A 450 -5.33 -3.41 25.60
N ALA A 451 -4.86 -3.70 24.39
CA ALA A 451 -5.64 -4.23 23.30
C ALA A 451 -4.94 -5.48 22.77
N GLN A 452 -5.69 -6.30 22.04
CA GLN A 452 -5.16 -7.47 21.36
C GLN A 452 -5.58 -7.38 19.89
N GLN A 453 -4.68 -7.66 18.95
CA GLN A 453 -5.04 -7.64 17.54
C GLN A 453 -6.12 -8.67 17.24
N CYS A 454 -7.02 -8.34 16.32
CA CYS A 454 -8.12 -9.22 15.97
C CYS A 454 -8.49 -9.17 14.50
N SER A 455 -9.14 -10.23 14.04
CA SER A 455 -9.85 -10.27 12.76
C SER A 455 -11.24 -10.85 12.97
N VAL A 456 -12.14 -10.68 12.01
CA VAL A 456 -13.51 -11.22 12.13
C VAL A 456 -13.56 -12.73 11.87
N SER A 457 -12.45 -13.36 11.48
CA SER A 457 -12.37 -14.76 11.07
C SER A 457 -11.32 -15.62 11.80
N ALA A 458 -10.27 -15.04 12.39
CA ALA A 458 -9.12 -15.81 12.92
C ALA A 458 -8.75 -15.52 14.39
N CYS A 459 -8.97 -14.31 14.91
CA CYS A 459 -8.79 -14.02 16.35
C CYS A 459 -10.14 -13.71 17.01
N ALA A 460 -10.69 -14.66 17.76
CA ALA A 460 -11.80 -14.37 18.65
C ALA A 460 -11.30 -13.48 19.80
N CYS A 461 -12.05 -12.41 20.06
CA CYS A 461 -11.72 -11.54 21.18
C CYS A 461 -12.02 -12.21 22.52
N PRO A 462 -11.18 -12.00 23.55
CA PRO A 462 -11.45 -12.53 24.89
C PRO A 462 -12.81 -12.05 25.40
N GLY A 463 -13.47 -12.89 26.22
CA GLY A 463 -14.84 -12.66 26.66
C GLY A 463 -15.07 -11.26 27.22
N GLY A 464 -16.11 -10.57 26.73
CA GLY A 464 -16.43 -9.19 27.10
C GLY A 464 -15.75 -8.11 26.25
N THR A 465 -15.01 -8.49 25.20
CA THR A 465 -14.40 -7.58 24.23
C THR A 465 -14.87 -7.91 22.82
N SER A 466 -14.77 -6.94 21.91
CA SER A 466 -15.24 -7.05 20.52
C SER A 466 -14.17 -6.54 19.58
N CYS A 467 -14.06 -7.16 18.41
CA CYS A 467 -13.11 -6.76 17.38
C CYS A 467 -13.62 -5.51 16.65
N GLN A 468 -12.93 -4.38 16.81
CA GLN A 468 -13.32 -3.09 16.21
C GLN A 468 -12.18 -2.50 15.39
N VAL A 469 -12.49 -1.67 14.39
CA VAL A 469 -11.47 -0.89 13.67
C VAL A 469 -11.08 0.31 14.53
N VAL A 470 -9.80 0.39 14.93
CA VAL A 470 -9.32 1.33 15.95
C VAL A 470 -8.56 2.53 15.39
N ASN A 471 -8.18 2.51 14.11
CA ASN A 471 -7.54 3.65 13.44
C ASN A 471 -7.95 3.74 11.96
N LYS A 472 -7.52 4.84 11.33
CA LYS A 472 -7.79 5.17 9.93
C LYS A 472 -7.15 4.19 8.94
N ASP A 473 -6.08 3.53 9.37
CA ASP A 473 -5.35 2.53 8.59
C ASP A 473 -6.08 1.18 8.54
N GLY A 474 -7.24 1.08 9.19
CA GLY A 474 -8.07 -0.13 9.18
C GLY A 474 -7.60 -1.19 10.19
N GLU A 475 -6.70 -0.85 11.12
CA GLU A 475 -6.24 -1.77 12.17
C GLU A 475 -7.42 -2.23 13.02
N ARG A 476 -7.48 -3.54 13.29
CA ARG A 476 -8.53 -4.14 14.11
C ARG A 476 -7.97 -4.64 15.43
N ALA A 477 -8.60 -4.23 16.53
CA ALA A 477 -8.23 -4.65 17.86
C ALA A 477 -9.44 -5.06 18.72
N CYS A 478 -9.24 -6.06 19.55
CA CYS A 478 -10.14 -6.42 20.64
C CYS A 478 -10.13 -5.30 21.65
N VAL A 479 -11.24 -4.59 21.70
CA VAL A 479 -11.49 -3.53 22.66
C VAL A 479 -12.75 -3.83 23.43
N ARG A 480 -12.80 -3.38 24.68
CA ARG A 480 -13.98 -3.57 25.52
C ARG A 480 -15.10 -2.68 25.01
N ALA A 481 -16.16 -3.29 24.46
CA ALA A 481 -17.35 -2.57 24.05
C ALA A 481 -17.97 -1.84 25.25
N CYS A 482 -18.60 -0.70 25.00
CA CYS A 482 -19.15 0.11 26.07
C CYS A 482 -20.51 0.74 25.77
N SER A 483 -21.21 1.04 26.86
CA SER A 483 -22.30 2.01 26.95
C SER A 483 -21.90 3.12 27.93
N THR A 484 -22.75 4.14 28.09
CA THR A 484 -22.47 5.42 28.79
C THR A 484 -21.85 5.34 30.19
N SER A 485 -21.81 4.17 30.85
CA SER A 485 -21.19 3.98 32.17
C SER A 485 -20.47 2.63 32.37
N SER A 486 -20.18 1.89 31.30
CA SER A 486 -19.63 0.52 31.45
C SER A 486 -18.09 0.45 31.50
N CYS A 487 -17.39 1.58 31.39
CA CYS A 487 -15.94 1.65 31.43
C CYS A 487 -15.43 1.94 32.85
N PRO A 488 -14.24 1.42 33.24
CA PRO A 488 -13.55 1.80 34.47
C PRO A 488 -13.35 3.31 34.57
N SER A 489 -13.22 3.87 35.77
CA SER A 489 -13.11 5.32 36.00
C SER A 489 -11.91 6.01 35.33
N THR A 490 -10.94 5.24 34.85
CA THR A 490 -9.76 5.71 34.11
C THR A 490 -9.96 5.71 32.59
N LEU A 491 -11.12 5.25 32.10
CA LEU A 491 -11.47 5.14 30.70
C LEU A 491 -12.85 5.75 30.45
N ARG A 492 -13.11 6.16 29.22
CA ARG A 492 -14.40 6.68 28.77
C ARG A 492 -14.98 5.81 27.68
N CYS A 493 -16.30 5.88 27.50
CA CYS A 493 -16.94 5.26 26.36
C CYS A 493 -16.87 6.20 25.15
N GLY A 494 -16.10 5.84 24.13
CA GLY A 494 -15.87 6.64 22.92
C GLY A 494 -16.17 5.86 21.64
N ALA A 495 -16.43 6.57 20.54
CA ALA A 495 -16.55 5.95 19.22
C ALA A 495 -15.16 5.58 18.68
N VAL A 496 -15.09 4.48 17.95
CA VAL A 496 -13.91 4.05 17.18
C VAL A 496 -14.19 4.25 15.69
N GLU A 497 -13.14 4.37 14.86
CA GLU A 497 -13.20 4.76 13.43
C GLU A 497 -14.30 4.04 12.65
N GLN A 498 -14.38 2.71 12.76
CA GLN A 498 -15.49 1.92 12.22
C GLN A 498 -15.90 0.86 13.24
N GLY A 499 -16.98 1.12 13.98
CA GLY A 499 -17.42 0.20 15.02
C GLY A 499 -18.44 0.73 16.02
N SER A 500 -18.75 -0.12 17.01
CA SER A 500 -19.53 0.27 18.20
C SER A 500 -18.63 0.99 19.22
N SER A 501 -19.22 1.76 20.13
CA SER A 501 -18.44 2.45 21.17
C SER A 501 -17.60 1.48 22.01
N ALA A 502 -16.36 1.88 22.30
CA ALA A 502 -15.40 1.12 23.09
C ALA A 502 -14.81 1.96 24.24
N CYS A 503 -14.28 1.27 25.26
CA CYS A 503 -13.57 1.92 26.34
C CYS A 503 -12.21 2.43 25.86
N LEU A 504 -12.09 3.75 25.77
CA LEU A 504 -10.90 4.48 25.33
C LEU A 504 -10.31 5.30 26.48
N PRO A 505 -9.02 5.68 26.40
CA PRO A 505 -8.40 6.59 27.35
C PRO A 505 -9.17 7.90 27.49
N VAL A 506 -9.21 8.43 28.72
CA VAL A 506 -9.78 9.75 29.01
C VAL A 506 -8.63 10.75 29.18
N CYS A 507 -8.67 11.89 28.48
CA CYS A 507 -7.80 13.00 28.81
C CYS A 507 -8.40 13.78 29.98
N LEU A 508 -7.58 14.17 30.97
CA LEU A 508 -7.98 15.03 32.08
C LEU A 508 -7.44 16.46 31.87
N SER A 509 -6.40 16.59 31.07
CA SER A 509 -5.72 17.83 30.74
C SER A 509 -5.11 17.75 29.34
N ASN A 510 -4.69 18.90 28.80
CA ASN A 510 -3.97 18.94 27.52
C ASN A 510 -2.62 18.19 27.55
N GLN A 511 -2.07 17.87 28.73
CA GLN A 511 -0.84 17.08 28.86
C GLN A 511 -1.07 15.59 28.58
N ASP A 512 -2.31 15.14 28.64
CA ASP A 512 -2.70 13.76 28.34
C ASP A 512 -2.89 13.54 26.83
N CYS A 513 -2.70 14.59 26.02
CA CYS A 513 -2.80 14.57 24.57
C CYS A 513 -1.43 14.78 23.92
N ALA A 514 -1.29 14.30 22.68
CA ALA A 514 -0.11 14.46 21.86
C ALA A 514 0.22 15.95 21.65
N PRO A 515 1.48 16.28 21.33
CA PRO A 515 1.88 17.66 21.09
C PRO A 515 0.96 18.35 20.07
N ASN A 516 0.41 19.51 20.45
CA ASN A 516 -0.55 20.34 19.68
C ASN A 516 -2.02 19.89 19.68
N MET A 517 -2.39 18.85 20.44
CA MET A 517 -3.79 18.50 20.68
C MET A 517 -4.31 19.06 22.01
N LEU A 518 -5.63 19.28 22.10
CA LEU A 518 -6.31 19.77 23.29
C LEU A 518 -7.28 18.71 23.83
N CYS A 519 -7.48 18.72 25.15
CA CYS A 519 -8.43 17.86 25.80
C CYS A 519 -9.82 18.52 25.85
N ALA A 520 -10.81 17.89 25.21
CA ALA A 520 -12.20 18.34 25.26
C ALA A 520 -12.84 18.05 26.62
N SER A 521 -13.93 18.76 26.95
CA SER A 521 -14.72 18.51 28.17
C SER A 521 -15.32 17.10 28.25
N GLY A 522 -15.42 16.39 27.13
CA GLY A 522 -15.79 14.97 27.06
C GLY A 522 -14.63 13.99 27.25
N GLY A 523 -13.43 14.48 27.61
CA GLY A 523 -12.24 13.67 27.84
C GLY A 523 -11.63 13.07 26.56
N THR A 524 -11.84 13.72 25.42
CA THR A 524 -11.32 13.32 24.09
C THR A 524 -10.23 14.29 23.65
N CYS A 525 -9.10 13.78 23.15
CA CYS A 525 -8.09 14.62 22.54
C CYS A 525 -8.52 15.01 21.11
N TYR A 526 -8.41 16.28 20.77
CA TYR A 526 -8.71 16.78 19.43
C TYR A 526 -7.64 17.77 18.97
N ASP A 527 -7.39 17.82 17.66
CA ASP A 527 -6.52 18.83 17.06
C ASP A 527 -7.33 20.11 16.82
N PRO A 528 -7.02 21.24 17.48
CA PRO A 528 -7.73 22.51 17.29
C PRO A 528 -7.49 23.14 15.90
N LEU A 529 -6.50 22.67 15.15
CA LEU A 529 -6.14 23.14 13.82
C LEU A 529 -6.61 22.18 12.71
N ALA A 530 -7.10 20.99 13.07
CA ALA A 530 -7.70 20.07 12.12
C ALA A 530 -8.94 20.73 11.52
N ARG A 531 -8.90 20.98 10.20
CA ARG A 531 -10.09 21.36 9.46
C ARG A 531 -11.00 20.14 9.42
N PRO A 532 -12.28 20.24 9.81
CA PRO A 532 -13.16 19.10 9.74
C PRO A 532 -13.22 18.61 8.30
N ASP A 533 -12.82 17.35 8.08
CA ASP A 533 -13.08 16.63 6.85
C ASP A 533 -14.59 16.67 6.62
N ALA A 534 -14.99 17.06 5.42
CA ALA A 534 -16.40 17.18 5.05
C ALA A 534 -17.07 15.80 4.97
N GLY A 535 -17.36 15.19 6.11
CA GLY A 535 -18.28 14.07 6.24
C GLY A 535 -19.74 14.53 6.11
N PRO A 536 -20.67 13.65 5.68
CA PRO A 536 -22.01 14.03 5.29
C PRO A 536 -22.83 14.45 6.51
N CYS A 537 -22.91 15.75 6.76
CA CYS A 537 -23.78 16.33 7.76
C CYS A 537 -25.24 16.00 7.45
N THR A 538 -25.79 15.02 8.18
CA THR A 538 -27.23 14.88 8.37
C THR A 538 -27.49 14.86 9.87
N LEU A 539 -28.22 15.89 10.35
CA LEU A 539 -28.84 16.03 11.67
C LEU A 539 -27.93 16.51 12.83
N CYS A 540 -27.86 17.82 13.05
CA CYS A 540 -28.70 18.53 14.03
C CYS A 540 -28.27 20.00 14.17
N ASN A 541 -29.26 20.90 14.03
CA ASN A 541 -29.20 22.24 14.60
C ASN A 541 -28.88 22.13 16.08
N ASP A 542 -27.79 22.74 16.52
CA ASP A 542 -27.64 23.51 17.76
C ASP A 542 -26.25 24.12 17.72
N GLY A 543 -26.19 25.37 17.25
CA GLY A 543 -24.96 26.14 17.21
C GLY A 543 -24.42 26.34 18.63
N GLY A 544 -23.49 25.46 19.02
CA GLY A 544 -22.68 25.63 20.21
C GLY A 544 -22.00 27.00 20.17
N THR A 545 -22.45 27.88 21.05
CA THR A 545 -21.95 29.23 21.25
C THR A 545 -20.44 29.25 21.48
N GLN A 546 -19.72 30.12 20.76
CA GLN A 546 -18.35 30.47 21.16
C GLN A 546 -18.38 31.13 22.55
N PRO A 547 -17.38 30.86 23.44
CA PRO A 547 -17.31 31.54 24.73
C PRO A 547 -17.09 33.04 24.52
N PRO A 548 -17.76 33.92 25.27
CA PRO A 548 -17.59 35.36 25.10
C PRO A 548 -16.19 35.80 25.59
N PRO A 549 -15.57 36.80 24.93
CA PRO A 549 -14.35 37.41 25.45
C PRO A 549 -14.64 38.17 26.77
N PRO A 550 -13.61 38.38 27.63
CA PRO A 550 -13.78 39.03 28.93
C PRO A 550 -14.37 40.44 28.78
N VAL A 551 -15.37 40.76 29.60
CA VAL A 551 -16.03 42.06 29.67
C VAL A 551 -15.25 43.04 30.55
N ASP A 552 -14.82 44.16 29.96
CA ASP A 552 -14.48 45.38 30.69
C ASP A 552 -15.74 46.24 30.91
N ALA A 553 -15.81 46.86 32.10
CA ALA A 553 -17.00 47.49 32.66
C ALA A 553 -17.44 48.80 31.97
N GLY A 554 -18.75 48.92 31.70
CA GLY A 554 -19.43 50.18 31.33
C GLY A 554 -20.96 50.09 31.49
N PRO A 555 -21.66 51.13 31.99
CA PRO A 555 -23.05 51.04 32.50
C PRO A 555 -24.14 51.26 31.42
N PRO A 556 -25.44 51.02 31.73
CA PRO A 556 -26.46 50.65 30.75
C PRO A 556 -27.39 51.80 30.32
N GLN A 557 -27.74 51.83 29.03
CA GLN A 557 -28.94 52.45 28.44
C GLN A 557 -29.17 51.71 27.11
N GLY A 558 -30.35 51.38 26.59
CA GLY A 558 -31.75 51.69 26.84
C GLY A 558 -32.48 51.21 25.56
N SER A 559 -33.70 50.70 25.72
CA SER A 559 -34.61 50.11 24.72
C SER A 559 -34.73 50.79 23.34
N VAL A 560 -35.25 50.07 22.31
CA VAL A 560 -36.48 50.41 21.52
C VAL A 560 -36.68 49.51 20.25
N HIS A 561 -37.89 48.95 20.11
CA HIS A 561 -38.69 48.49 18.94
C HIS A 561 -38.13 47.64 17.75
N GLY A 562 -38.79 46.50 17.51
CA GLY A 562 -39.58 46.20 16.28
C GLY A 562 -38.86 45.71 15.00
N PRO A 563 -39.50 44.88 14.15
CA PRO A 563 -38.82 43.92 13.27
C PRO A 563 -38.66 44.39 11.82
N ASP A 564 -37.50 44.14 11.20
CA ASP A 564 -37.33 44.26 9.75
C ASP A 564 -36.45 43.13 9.19
N GLY A 565 -37.08 42.31 8.34
CA GLY A 565 -36.62 42.02 6.98
C GLY A 565 -35.32 41.23 6.75
N CYS A 566 -35.48 39.99 6.29
CA CYS A 566 -34.42 39.18 5.68
C CYS A 566 -33.86 39.81 4.39
N GLY A 567 -32.53 39.92 4.29
CA GLY A 567 -31.82 40.22 3.05
C GLY A 567 -30.68 39.23 2.82
N CYS A 568 -30.86 38.30 1.88
CA CYS A 568 -29.78 37.48 1.34
C CYS A 568 -29.05 38.29 0.27
N THR A 569 -27.78 38.65 0.49
CA THR A 569 -26.90 39.17 -0.56
C THR A 569 -26.07 38.02 -1.14
N GLY A 570 -26.28 37.79 -2.44
CA GLY A 570 -25.63 36.75 -3.22
C GLY A 570 -24.14 37.01 -3.51
N ALA A 571 -23.46 35.93 -3.85
CA ALA A 571 -22.05 35.83 -4.19
C ALA A 571 -21.61 36.73 -5.37
N PRO A 572 -20.34 37.15 -5.44
CA PRO A 572 -19.76 37.68 -6.66
C PRO A 572 -19.22 36.54 -7.54
N VAL A 573 -19.89 36.34 -8.68
CA VAL A 573 -19.33 35.77 -9.91
C VAL A 573 -18.28 36.74 -10.47
N SER A 574 -17.02 36.32 -10.51
CA SER A 574 -15.92 37.05 -11.16
C SER A 574 -15.16 36.15 -12.12
N ALA A 575 -15.82 35.79 -13.22
CA ALA A 575 -15.19 35.25 -14.43
C ALA A 575 -15.69 36.01 -15.66
N ALA A 576 -15.56 37.35 -15.65
CA ALA A 576 -15.84 38.20 -16.81
C ALA A 576 -15.12 39.56 -16.81
N ALA A 577 -14.18 39.80 -15.89
CA ALA A 577 -13.55 41.12 -15.72
C ALA A 577 -12.03 41.16 -16.01
N PHE A 578 -11.50 40.20 -16.76
CA PHE A 578 -10.07 40.19 -17.14
C PHE A 578 -9.80 40.30 -18.65
N LEU A 579 -10.85 40.41 -19.48
CA LEU A 579 -10.71 40.57 -20.95
C LEU A 579 -11.14 41.93 -21.50
N GLY A 580 -11.54 42.89 -20.63
CA GLY A 580 -11.91 44.25 -21.03
C GLY A 580 -10.78 45.29 -20.96
N GLY A 581 -9.66 44.98 -20.30
CA GLY A 581 -8.60 45.95 -19.98
C GLY A 581 -7.47 46.06 -21.01
N LEU A 582 -7.30 45.09 -21.91
CA LEU A 582 -6.15 45.06 -22.83
C LEU A 582 -6.43 45.69 -24.21
N VAL A 583 -7.68 46.05 -24.51
CA VAL A 583 -8.07 46.65 -25.80
C VAL A 583 -8.05 48.19 -25.78
N LEU A 584 -8.02 48.82 -24.61
CA LEU A 584 -7.97 50.29 -24.48
C LEU A 584 -6.54 50.88 -24.47
N LEU A 585 -5.50 50.06 -24.32
CA LEU A 585 -4.10 50.51 -24.35
C LEU A 585 -3.44 50.51 -25.73
N LEU A 586 -4.12 49.99 -26.77
CA LEU A 586 -3.64 50.00 -28.16
C LEU A 586 -4.34 51.03 -29.08
N LEU A 587 -5.20 51.91 -28.53
CA LEU A 587 -5.92 52.93 -29.32
C LEU A 587 -5.53 54.38 -29.03
N VAL A 588 -4.49 54.65 -28.23
CA VAL A 588 -4.03 56.03 -27.93
C VAL A 588 -2.68 56.40 -28.56
N ALA A 589 -1.98 55.47 -29.23
CA ALA A 589 -0.74 55.76 -29.96
C ALA A 589 -0.89 55.78 -31.50
N GLY A 590 -2.05 56.20 -32.02
CA GLY A 590 -2.34 56.19 -33.46
C GLY A 590 -3.12 57.39 -33.98
N ARG A 591 -2.41 58.47 -34.32
CA ARG A 591 -2.67 59.50 -35.38
C ARG A 591 -1.96 60.80 -34.95
N ARG A 592 -0.95 61.33 -35.64
CA ARG A 592 -0.88 61.80 -37.04
C ARG A 592 0.61 61.77 -37.49
N ARG A 593 1.00 61.17 -38.64
CA ARG A 593 1.14 61.77 -40.01
C ARG A 593 1.90 63.12 -39.95
N THR A 594 3.03 63.40 -40.63
CA THR A 594 3.43 63.13 -42.04
C THR A 594 4.85 63.70 -42.32
N TRP A 595 5.57 63.05 -43.25
CA TRP A 595 6.41 63.60 -44.35
C TRP A 595 7.82 64.21 -44.13
N HIS A 596 8.78 63.56 -44.83
CA HIS A 596 9.80 64.08 -45.78
C HIS A 596 11.26 64.41 -45.38
N LYS A 597 12.13 63.91 -46.29
CA LYS A 597 13.48 64.37 -46.75
C LYS A 597 14.64 64.04 -45.78
N GLN A 598 15.76 63.46 -46.21
CA GLN A 598 16.41 63.25 -47.51
C GLN A 598 17.04 61.87 -47.59
#